data_AF-A0A7C7PZ34-F1
#
_entry.id   AF-A0A7C7PZ34-F1
#
_cell.length_a   1.000
_cell.length_b   1.000
_cell.length_c   1.000
_cell.angle_alpha   90.00
_cell.angle_beta   90.00
_cell.angle_gamma   90.00
#
_symmetry.space_group_name_H-M   'P 1'
#
loop_
_entity.id
_entity.type
_entity.pdbx_description
1 polymer ?
#
loop_
_entity_poly.entity_id
_entity_poly.type
_entity_poly.pdbx_seq_one_letter_code
_entity_poly.pdbx_strand_id
1 'polypeptide(L)'
;STFRGRGLEGEVWGYIARRFYANAYMRDAEETVQEAAVRLGNLPLEASGKYLSQEGFYGVFSYFRPGGSKIPELSPGELLRVVEVKLVEDRTKPPPRLSEADLLRLMERHGIGTDATRATFPQLIIDRGYAVKSRGVFKPTPLGFSLVESLRKADQRLVTPETRRMVEEKMRMIEKGVERLEEALEDSAKTYENLLNTCRERIEEITTSLAEAIPQQARQKTGGYSKNA
;
A
#
# COMPACT_ATOMS: atom_id res chain seq x y z
N SER A 1 20.93 -3.05 29.03
CA SER A 1 21.92 -3.47 28.03
C SER A 1 22.27 -2.26 27.18
N THR A 2 23.56 -1.97 26.98
CA THR A 2 23.98 -0.82 26.15
C THR A 2 23.79 -1.17 24.67
N PHE A 3 23.10 -0.31 23.92
CA PHE A 3 22.93 -0.45 22.47
C PHE A 3 24.30 -0.55 21.78
N ARG A 4 24.53 -1.62 21.01
CA ARG A 4 25.82 -1.90 20.36
C ARG A 4 25.83 -1.60 18.87
N GLY A 5 24.76 -1.01 18.32
CA GLY A 5 24.70 -0.64 16.89
C GLY A 5 24.76 -1.80 15.89
N ARG A 6 24.33 -3.01 16.28
CA ARG A 6 24.37 -4.19 15.41
C ARG A 6 22.98 -4.83 15.28
N GLY A 7 22.77 -5.58 14.19
CA GLY A 7 21.50 -6.24 13.90
C GLY A 7 20.39 -5.25 13.52
N LEU A 8 19.14 -5.71 13.56
CA LEU A 8 17.96 -4.94 13.15
C LEU A 8 17.85 -3.59 13.90
N GLU A 9 18.14 -3.58 15.21
CA GLU A 9 18.13 -2.35 16.01
C GLU A 9 19.17 -1.33 15.49
N GLY A 10 20.34 -1.81 15.07
CA GLY A 10 21.39 -1.00 14.43
C GLY A 10 20.96 -0.43 13.09
N GLU A 11 20.28 -1.23 12.27
CA GLU A 11 19.76 -0.81 10.97
C GLU A 11 18.65 0.23 11.10
N VAL A 12 17.70 0.03 12.02
CA VAL A 12 16.62 0.96 12.32
C VAL A 12 17.19 2.28 12.84
N TRP A 13 18.13 2.23 13.79
CA TRP A 13 18.81 3.41 14.29
C TRP A 13 19.55 4.14 13.17
N GLY A 14 20.30 3.42 12.33
CA GLY A 14 21.04 3.99 11.21
C GLY A 14 20.14 4.69 10.20
N TYR A 15 18.98 4.09 9.89
CA TYR A 15 17.97 4.71 9.04
C TYR A 15 17.42 6.01 9.66
N ILE A 16 17.03 5.98 10.93
CA ILE A 16 16.47 7.14 11.63
C ILE A 16 17.51 8.27 11.72
N ALA A 17 18.73 7.95 12.15
CA ALA A 17 19.81 8.92 12.32
C ALA A 17 20.20 9.57 10.98
N ARG A 18 20.35 8.79 9.90
CA ARG A 18 20.64 9.32 8.56
C ARG A 18 19.48 10.16 8.03
N ARG A 19 18.24 9.73 8.22
CA ARG A 19 17.05 10.50 7.81
C ARG A 19 16.95 11.83 8.55
N PHE A 20 17.17 11.82 9.86
CA PHE A 20 17.21 13.05 10.65
C PHE A 20 18.32 13.98 10.19
N TYR A 21 19.55 13.47 10.03
CA TYR A 21 20.68 14.28 9.60
C TYR A 21 20.47 14.88 8.20
N ALA A 22 19.95 14.08 7.27
CA ALA A 22 19.55 14.52 5.94
C ALA A 22 18.55 15.68 6.01
N ASN A 23 17.47 15.55 6.78
CA ASN A 23 16.43 16.57 6.87
C ASN A 23 16.87 17.84 7.63
N ALA A 24 17.71 17.70 8.64
CA ALA A 24 18.05 18.80 9.53
C ALA A 24 19.28 19.61 9.07
N TYR A 25 20.22 18.99 8.36
CA TYR A 25 21.54 19.59 8.11
C TYR A 25 22.01 19.54 6.66
N MET A 26 21.42 18.71 5.81
CA MET A 26 21.82 18.65 4.40
C MET A 26 20.99 19.60 3.55
N ARG A 27 21.56 20.01 2.42
CA ARG A 27 20.83 20.77 1.40
C ARG A 27 19.94 19.86 0.57
N ASP A 28 18.96 20.44 -0.08
CA ASP A 28 18.15 19.77 -1.08
C ASP A 28 19.02 19.25 -2.22
N ALA A 29 18.60 18.12 -2.80
CA ALA A 29 19.19 17.61 -4.03
C ALA A 29 18.64 18.41 -5.21
N GLU A 30 19.48 18.64 -6.23
CA GLU A 30 19.06 19.28 -7.46
C GLU A 30 19.04 18.26 -8.59
N GLU A 31 17.94 18.24 -9.33
CA GLU A 31 17.76 17.40 -10.52
C GLU A 31 17.68 18.28 -11.76
N THR A 32 18.42 17.89 -12.80
CA THR A 32 18.29 18.47 -14.13
C THR A 32 17.38 17.58 -14.97
N VAL A 33 16.36 18.19 -15.56
CA VAL A 33 15.49 17.57 -16.57
C VAL A 33 15.87 18.14 -17.93
N GLN A 34 16.06 17.25 -18.89
CA GLN A 34 16.33 17.57 -20.28
C GLN A 34 15.18 17.05 -21.12
N GLU A 35 14.66 17.87 -22.02
CA GLU A 35 13.59 17.50 -22.94
C GLU A 35 13.99 17.90 -24.35
N ALA A 36 13.73 17.01 -25.31
CA ALA A 36 13.97 17.25 -26.73
C ALA A 36 12.74 16.83 -27.52
N ALA A 37 12.20 17.76 -28.30
CA ALA A 37 11.16 17.50 -29.27
C ALA A 37 11.79 17.27 -30.65
N VAL A 38 11.52 16.11 -31.23
CA VAL A 38 12.03 15.68 -32.54
C VAL A 38 10.86 15.41 -33.47
N ARG A 39 11.01 15.72 -34.75
CA ARG A 39 10.00 15.39 -35.77
C ARG A 39 10.53 14.36 -36.74
N LEU A 40 9.82 13.26 -36.87
CA LEU A 40 10.02 12.28 -37.94
C LEU A 40 8.92 12.47 -38.99
N GLY A 41 9.19 13.30 -40.00
CA GLY A 41 8.17 13.77 -40.93
C GLY A 41 7.07 14.54 -40.19
N ASN A 42 5.85 13.97 -40.17
CA ASN A 42 4.71 14.56 -39.46
C ASN A 42 4.49 14.00 -38.05
N LEU A 43 5.31 13.04 -37.61
CA LEU A 43 5.19 12.45 -36.27
C LEU A 43 6.02 13.25 -35.26
N PRO A 44 5.40 13.90 -34.26
CA PRO A 44 6.12 14.45 -33.12
C PRO A 44 6.59 13.31 -32.22
N LEU A 45 7.86 13.36 -31.83
CA LEU A 45 8.51 12.45 -30.91
C LEU A 45 9.16 13.27 -29.80
N GLU A 46 9.22 12.69 -28.61
CA GLU A 46 9.84 13.33 -27.44
C GLU A 46 10.89 12.39 -26.86
N ALA A 47 12.00 12.96 -26.46
CA ALA A 47 13.01 12.29 -25.64
C ALA A 47 13.23 13.12 -24.38
N SER A 48 13.29 12.45 -23.23
CA SER A 48 13.59 13.09 -21.97
C SER A 48 14.70 12.37 -21.23
N GLY A 49 15.54 13.17 -20.57
CA GLY A 49 16.59 12.74 -19.66
C GLY A 49 16.37 13.40 -18.32
N LYS A 50 16.67 12.68 -17.25
CA LYS A 50 16.62 13.23 -15.89
C LYS A 50 17.79 12.69 -15.10
N TYR A 51 18.53 13.55 -14.42
CA TYR A 51 19.65 13.15 -13.59
C TYR A 51 19.88 14.13 -12.42
N LEU A 52 20.51 13.65 -11.35
CA LEU A 52 20.96 14.48 -10.24
C LEU A 52 22.13 15.37 -10.69
N SER A 53 21.94 16.68 -10.71
CA SER A 53 23.02 17.66 -10.91
C SER A 53 23.75 17.98 -9.60
N GLN A 54 23.03 17.95 -8.47
CA GLN A 54 23.61 18.02 -7.14
C GLN A 54 22.99 16.95 -6.24
N GLU A 55 23.83 16.23 -5.52
CA GLU A 55 23.38 15.08 -4.74
C GLU A 55 22.63 15.47 -3.46
N GLY A 56 22.96 16.61 -2.85
CA GLY A 56 22.31 17.12 -1.64
C GLY A 56 22.25 16.06 -0.53
N PHE A 57 21.08 15.94 0.09
CA PHE A 57 20.82 14.98 1.17
C PHE A 57 21.01 13.50 0.77
N TYR A 58 20.95 13.14 -0.53
CA TYR A 58 21.15 11.75 -0.95
C TYR A 58 22.56 11.23 -0.66
N GLY A 59 23.54 12.13 -0.46
CA GLY A 59 24.90 11.74 -0.07
C GLY A 59 24.97 11.07 1.31
N VAL A 60 24.01 11.38 2.20
CA VAL A 60 23.93 10.77 3.56
C VAL A 60 22.77 9.77 3.66
N PHE A 61 21.69 9.99 2.90
CA PHE A 61 20.49 9.16 2.91
C PHE A 61 20.15 8.66 1.49
N SER A 62 20.88 7.63 1.04
CA SER A 62 20.82 7.13 -0.34
C SER A 62 19.70 6.11 -0.61
N TYR A 63 18.90 5.74 0.39
CA TYR A 63 17.86 4.69 0.29
C TYR A 63 16.84 4.91 -0.84
N PHE A 64 16.60 6.17 -1.21
CA PHE A 64 15.69 6.56 -2.30
C PHE A 64 16.37 7.40 -3.37
N ARG A 65 17.70 7.29 -3.50
CA ARG A 65 18.46 8.06 -4.49
C ARG A 65 17.95 7.71 -5.90
N PRO A 66 17.45 8.69 -6.67
CA PRO A 66 16.98 8.44 -8.01
C PRO A 66 18.14 7.98 -8.90
N GLY A 67 17.82 7.11 -9.86
CA GLY A 67 18.70 6.87 -11.00
C GLY A 67 18.79 8.11 -11.88
N GLY A 68 19.60 8.06 -12.93
CA GLY A 68 19.61 9.13 -13.90
C GLY A 68 20.00 8.67 -15.30
N SER A 69 19.40 9.30 -16.29
CA SER A 69 19.75 9.18 -17.70
C SER A 69 19.96 10.59 -18.26
N LYS A 70 21.10 10.81 -18.91
CA LYS A 70 21.31 11.99 -19.73
C LYS A 70 20.88 11.67 -21.16
N ILE A 71 20.24 12.62 -21.81
CA ILE A 71 20.10 12.58 -23.27
C ILE A 71 21.27 13.35 -23.90
N PRO A 72 21.66 13.01 -25.14
CA PRO A 72 22.65 13.78 -25.88
C PRO A 72 22.25 15.26 -25.96
N GLU A 73 23.24 16.15 -25.98
CA GLU A 73 22.99 17.56 -26.26
C GLU A 73 22.56 17.70 -27.73
N LEU A 74 21.45 18.41 -27.94
CA LEU A 74 20.84 18.63 -29.24
C LEU A 74 20.63 20.13 -29.45
N SER A 75 20.86 20.59 -30.68
CA SER A 75 20.59 21.99 -31.04
C SER A 75 19.28 22.14 -31.81
N PRO A 76 18.53 23.24 -31.64
CA PRO A 76 17.35 23.52 -32.46
C PRO A 76 17.70 23.51 -33.96
N GLY A 77 16.97 22.71 -34.74
CA GLY A 77 17.20 22.56 -36.18
C GLY A 77 18.24 21.51 -36.57
N GLU A 78 18.84 20.81 -35.61
CA GLU A 78 19.76 19.71 -35.88
C GLU A 78 19.08 18.55 -36.63
N LEU A 79 19.73 18.06 -37.68
CA LEU A 79 19.23 16.94 -38.49
C LEU A 79 19.71 15.61 -37.91
N LEU A 80 18.77 14.79 -37.45
CA LEU A 80 19.05 13.47 -36.87
C LEU A 80 18.84 12.36 -37.90
N ARG A 81 19.74 11.38 -37.90
CA ARG A 81 19.59 10.16 -38.70
C ARG A 81 18.79 9.12 -37.94
N VAL A 82 17.70 8.64 -38.53
CA VAL A 82 16.96 7.49 -38.00
C VAL A 82 17.77 6.22 -38.23
N VAL A 83 18.10 5.53 -37.14
CA VAL A 83 18.81 4.25 -37.17
C VAL A 83 17.84 3.08 -37.24
N GLU A 84 16.75 3.13 -36.49
CA GLU A 84 15.77 2.05 -36.38
C GLU A 84 14.38 2.60 -36.01
N VAL A 85 13.33 1.96 -36.51
CA VAL A 85 11.94 2.18 -36.10
C VAL A 85 11.32 0.82 -35.76
N LYS A 86 10.77 0.70 -34.55
CA LYS A 86 10.12 -0.53 -34.07
C LYS A 86 8.68 -0.23 -33.63
N LEU A 87 7.76 -1.11 -34.03
CA LEU A 87 6.43 -1.18 -33.43
C LEU A 87 6.47 -2.23 -32.31
N VAL A 88 6.16 -1.82 -31.09
CA VAL A 88 6.15 -2.72 -29.93
C VAL A 88 4.72 -2.99 -29.52
N GLU A 89 4.33 -4.26 -29.55
CA GLU A 89 3.08 -4.72 -28.96
C GLU A 89 3.29 -4.96 -27.45
N ASP A 90 2.42 -4.40 -26.61
CA ASP A 90 2.46 -4.59 -25.16
C ASP A 90 1.06 -4.86 -24.60
N ARG A 91 0.98 -5.44 -23.41
CA ARG A 91 -0.27 -5.81 -22.74
C ARG A 91 -0.30 -5.20 -21.34
N THR A 92 -1.49 -4.75 -20.93
CA THR A 92 -1.69 -4.28 -19.56
C THR A 92 -1.47 -5.41 -18.56
N LYS A 93 -0.87 -5.07 -17.42
CA LYS A 93 -0.66 -5.99 -16.31
C LYS A 93 -1.75 -5.77 -15.25
N PRO A 94 -2.24 -6.83 -14.60
CA PRO A 94 -3.16 -6.66 -13.48
C PRO A 94 -2.46 -5.91 -12.33
N PRO A 95 -3.23 -5.21 -11.48
CA PRO A 95 -2.66 -4.49 -10.35
C PRO A 95 -1.90 -5.43 -9.40
N PRO A 96 -0.79 -4.98 -8.79
CA PRO A 96 -0.04 -5.78 -7.85
C PRO A 96 -0.87 -6.05 -6.59
N ARG A 97 -0.58 -7.18 -5.93
CA ARG A 97 -1.14 -7.46 -4.61
C ARG A 97 -0.51 -6.55 -3.56
N LEU A 98 -1.24 -6.31 -2.49
CA LEU A 98 -0.80 -5.43 -1.41
C LEU A 98 0.36 -6.06 -0.62
N SER A 99 1.43 -5.30 -0.44
CA SER A 99 2.38 -5.54 0.64
C SER A 99 1.82 -5.04 1.98
N GLU A 100 2.54 -5.29 3.06
CA GLU A 100 2.23 -4.73 4.38
C GLU A 100 2.32 -3.20 4.41
N ALA A 101 3.33 -2.63 3.76
CA ALA A 101 3.43 -1.19 3.62
C ALA A 101 2.26 -0.61 2.83
N ASP A 102 1.80 -1.29 1.77
CA ASP A 102 0.66 -0.82 0.98
C ASP A 102 -0.64 -0.89 1.77
N LEU A 103 -0.85 -1.97 2.54
CA LEU A 103 -2.01 -2.09 3.41
C LEU A 103 -2.02 -0.97 4.46
N LEU A 104 -0.90 -0.74 5.16
CA LEU A 104 -0.80 0.31 6.18
C LEU A 104 -1.07 1.71 5.61
N ARG A 105 -0.55 1.99 4.40
CA ARG A 105 -0.81 3.26 3.68
C ARG A 105 -2.28 3.40 3.27
N LEU A 106 -2.92 2.32 2.83
CA LEU A 106 -4.35 2.34 2.51
C LEU A 106 -5.18 2.60 3.77
N MET A 107 -4.83 1.97 4.89
CA MET A 107 -5.49 2.22 6.17
C MET A 107 -5.36 3.68 6.60
N GLU A 108 -4.17 4.28 6.43
CA GLU A 108 -3.94 5.71 6.68
C GLU A 108 -4.83 6.60 5.83
N ARG A 109 -4.79 6.38 4.51
CA ARG A 109 -5.52 7.17 3.52
C ARG A 109 -7.03 7.11 3.79
N HIS A 110 -7.51 5.96 4.24
CA HIS A 110 -8.90 5.76 4.58
C HIS A 110 -9.24 6.10 6.05
N GLY A 111 -8.30 6.62 6.83
CA GLY A 111 -8.54 7.08 8.19
C GLY A 111 -8.98 5.97 9.15
N ILE A 112 -8.54 4.73 8.94
CA ILE A 112 -8.90 3.59 9.78
C ILE A 112 -7.73 3.15 10.65
N GLY A 113 -7.92 3.13 11.97
CA GLY A 113 -6.88 2.84 12.95
C GLY A 113 -5.92 4.02 13.18
N THR A 114 -5.39 4.08 14.39
CA THR A 114 -4.31 4.98 14.81
C THR A 114 -2.93 4.37 14.52
N ASP A 115 -1.86 5.16 14.62
CA ASP A 115 -0.48 4.70 14.34
C ASP A 115 -0.11 3.43 15.13
N ALA A 116 -0.53 3.35 16.39
CA ALA A 116 -0.27 2.20 17.25
C ALA A 116 -1.11 0.96 16.88
N THR A 117 -2.39 1.15 16.51
CA THR A 117 -3.29 0.02 16.22
C THR A 117 -3.07 -0.54 14.83
N ARG A 118 -2.74 0.31 13.84
CA ARG A 118 -2.55 -0.10 12.44
C ARG A 118 -1.48 -1.17 12.27
N ALA A 119 -0.38 -1.06 13.00
CA ALA A 119 0.73 -2.02 12.95
C ALA A 119 0.33 -3.45 13.35
N THR A 120 -0.77 -3.65 14.08
CA THR A 120 -1.21 -4.97 14.57
C THR A 120 -2.10 -5.73 13.58
N PHE A 121 -2.86 -5.03 12.74
CA PHE A 121 -3.84 -5.66 11.84
C PHE A 121 -3.23 -6.59 10.79
N PRO A 122 -2.07 -6.29 10.17
CA PRO A 122 -1.40 -7.19 9.24
C PRO A 122 -1.19 -8.60 9.81
N GLN A 123 -0.73 -8.69 11.06
CA GLN A 123 -0.51 -9.97 11.73
C GLN A 123 -1.84 -10.62 12.13
N LEU A 124 -2.79 -9.82 12.62
CA LEU A 124 -4.11 -10.31 13.05
C LEU A 124 -4.88 -11.06 11.95
N ILE A 125 -4.85 -10.57 10.70
CA ILE A 125 -5.53 -11.24 9.57
C ILE A 125 -4.81 -12.52 9.13
N ILE A 126 -3.50 -12.62 9.38
CA ILE A 126 -2.71 -13.84 9.15
C ILE A 126 -3.05 -14.88 10.22
N ASP A 127 -3.02 -14.48 11.49
CA ASP A 127 -3.27 -15.36 12.63
C ASP A 127 -4.68 -15.96 12.59
N ARG A 128 -5.67 -15.18 12.14
CA ARG A 128 -7.05 -15.64 11.91
C ARG A 128 -7.22 -16.48 10.64
N GLY A 129 -6.16 -16.63 9.83
CA GLY A 129 -6.19 -17.42 8.61
C GLY A 129 -7.00 -16.81 7.47
N TYR A 130 -7.25 -15.49 7.48
CA TYR A 130 -7.97 -14.78 6.41
C TYR A 130 -7.06 -14.41 5.24
N ALA A 131 -5.76 -14.26 5.50
CA ALA A 131 -4.76 -14.05 4.49
C ALA A 131 -3.50 -14.86 4.78
N VAL A 132 -2.71 -15.11 3.74
CA VAL A 132 -1.35 -15.64 3.85
C VAL A 132 -0.38 -14.65 3.22
N LYS A 133 0.81 -14.56 3.79
CA LYS A 133 1.91 -13.75 3.25
C LYS A 133 2.81 -14.63 2.39
N SER A 134 2.98 -14.28 1.12
CA SER A 134 3.79 -15.04 0.16
C SER A 134 4.61 -14.07 -0.67
N ARG A 135 5.93 -14.18 -0.62
CA ARG A 135 6.87 -13.24 -1.30
C ARG A 135 6.61 -11.77 -0.92
N GLY A 136 6.35 -11.50 0.36
CA GLY A 136 6.15 -10.14 0.87
C GLY A 136 4.77 -9.51 0.61
N VAL A 137 3.88 -10.18 -0.12
CA VAL A 137 2.52 -9.69 -0.40
C VAL A 137 1.44 -10.56 0.22
N PHE A 138 0.29 -9.95 0.51
CA PHE A 138 -0.89 -10.65 1.00
C PHE A 138 -1.64 -11.35 -0.13
N LYS A 139 -2.08 -12.57 0.17
CA LYS A 139 -3.03 -13.33 -0.64
C LYS A 139 -4.20 -13.73 0.25
N PRO A 140 -5.46 -13.41 -0.13
CA PRO A 140 -6.61 -13.87 0.62
C PRO A 140 -6.69 -15.39 0.56
N THR A 141 -7.07 -16.00 1.67
CA THR A 141 -7.43 -17.43 1.73
C THR A 141 -8.86 -17.63 1.21
N PRO A 142 -9.27 -18.88 0.89
CA PRO A 142 -10.67 -19.17 0.61
C PRO A 142 -11.61 -18.68 1.71
N LEU A 143 -11.24 -18.87 2.99
CA LEU A 143 -12.02 -18.37 4.13
C LEU A 143 -12.11 -16.85 4.14
N GLY A 144 -10.98 -16.15 4.01
CA GLY A 144 -10.96 -14.68 4.04
C GLY A 144 -11.73 -14.07 2.86
N PHE A 145 -11.61 -14.67 1.67
CA PHE A 145 -12.38 -14.24 0.50
C PHE A 145 -13.88 -14.46 0.70
N SER A 146 -14.28 -15.66 1.13
CA SER A 146 -15.69 -15.99 1.40
C SER A 146 -16.28 -15.10 2.49
N LEU A 147 -15.53 -14.81 3.56
CA LEU A 147 -15.96 -13.91 4.62
C LEU A 147 -16.26 -12.51 4.08
N VAL A 148 -15.33 -11.91 3.34
CA VAL A 148 -15.52 -10.56 2.79
C VAL A 148 -16.71 -10.54 1.82
N GLU A 149 -16.84 -11.53 0.93
CA GLU A 149 -17.93 -11.55 -0.04
C GLU A 149 -19.30 -11.77 0.62
N SER A 150 -19.38 -12.60 1.66
CA SER A 150 -20.61 -12.86 2.40
C SER A 150 -21.04 -11.62 3.20
N LEU A 151 -20.11 -10.95 3.88
CA LEU A 151 -20.38 -9.70 4.58
C LEU A 151 -20.76 -8.58 3.61
N ARG A 152 -20.10 -8.47 2.46
CA ARG A 152 -20.42 -7.49 1.41
C ARG A 152 -21.85 -7.63 0.91
N LYS A 153 -22.32 -8.87 0.72
CA LYS A 153 -23.70 -9.16 0.29
C LYS A 153 -24.73 -8.80 1.37
N ALA A 154 -24.35 -8.92 2.65
CA ALA A 154 -25.21 -8.53 3.75
C ALA A 154 -25.32 -7.00 3.85
N ASP A 155 -24.20 -6.31 3.96
CA ASP A 155 -24.14 -4.85 3.90
C ASP A 155 -22.74 -4.42 3.46
N GLN A 156 -22.66 -3.58 2.42
CA GLN A 156 -21.38 -3.07 1.91
C GLN A 156 -20.55 -2.37 3.00
N ARG A 157 -21.20 -1.70 3.95
CA ARG A 157 -20.56 -0.95 5.04
C ARG A 157 -19.75 -1.83 6.00
N LEU A 158 -19.98 -3.14 6.01
CA LEU A 158 -19.21 -4.10 6.83
C LEU A 158 -17.79 -4.32 6.30
N VAL A 159 -17.56 -4.08 5.02
CA VAL A 159 -16.30 -4.39 4.34
C VAL A 159 -15.61 -3.15 3.77
N THR A 160 -16.24 -1.99 3.89
CA THR A 160 -15.69 -0.71 3.45
C THR A 160 -15.28 0.15 4.66
N PRO A 161 -14.32 1.07 4.50
CA PRO A 161 -13.70 1.75 5.64
C PRO A 161 -14.57 2.82 6.32
N GLU A 162 -15.69 3.22 5.72
CA GLU A 162 -16.45 4.42 6.10
C GLU A 162 -17.01 4.32 7.52
N THR A 163 -17.64 3.19 7.89
CA THR A 163 -18.18 3.02 9.24
C THR A 163 -17.07 3.02 10.29
N ARG A 164 -15.91 2.43 9.99
CA ARG A 164 -14.78 2.49 10.91
C ARG A 164 -14.23 3.91 11.02
N ARG A 165 -14.07 4.61 9.90
CA ARG A 165 -13.60 6.01 9.87
C ARG A 165 -14.50 6.92 10.69
N MET A 166 -15.82 6.77 10.56
CA MET A 166 -16.80 7.55 11.34
C MET A 166 -16.53 7.45 12.85
N VAL A 167 -16.24 6.25 13.36
CA VAL A 167 -15.91 6.06 14.79
C VAL A 167 -14.58 6.72 15.16
N GLU A 168 -13.56 6.58 14.32
CA GLU A 168 -12.25 7.22 14.53
C GLU A 168 -12.38 8.76 14.54
N GLU A 169 -13.24 9.31 13.67
CA GLU A 169 -13.54 10.74 13.63
C GLU A 169 -14.27 11.21 14.89
N LYS A 170 -15.29 10.47 15.36
CA LYS A 170 -15.96 10.74 16.64
C LYS A 170 -14.99 10.72 17.82
N MET A 171 -14.08 9.74 17.88
CA MET A 171 -13.02 9.69 18.91
C MET A 171 -12.15 10.95 18.89
N ARG A 172 -11.74 11.42 17.70
CA ARG A 172 -10.99 12.68 17.56
C ARG A 172 -11.79 13.91 17.97
N MET A 173 -13.10 13.93 17.75
CA MET A 173 -13.95 15.05 18.18
C MET A 173 -14.09 15.10 19.70
N ILE A 174 -14.18 13.94 20.36
CA ILE A 174 -14.14 13.83 21.82
C ILE A 174 -12.81 14.35 22.36
N GLU A 175 -11.68 13.94 21.79
CA GLU A 175 -10.35 14.42 22.19
C GLU A 175 -10.20 15.94 22.07
N LYS A 176 -10.89 16.56 21.12
CA LYS A 176 -10.93 18.03 20.93
C LYS A 176 -11.97 18.74 21.80
N GLY A 177 -12.80 18.00 22.55
CA GLY A 177 -13.89 18.55 23.35
C GLY A 177 -15.07 19.09 22.52
N VAL A 178 -15.20 18.68 21.26
CA VAL A 178 -16.26 19.13 20.34
C VAL A 178 -17.52 18.27 20.46
N GLU A 179 -17.37 16.98 20.74
CA GLU A 179 -18.46 16.01 20.86
C GLU A 179 -18.40 15.30 22.22
N ARG A 180 -19.56 15.01 22.81
CA ARG A 180 -19.65 14.31 24.08
C ARG A 180 -19.50 12.81 23.90
N LEU A 181 -18.85 12.15 24.86
CA LEU A 181 -18.64 10.71 24.84
C LEU A 181 -19.97 9.94 24.76
N GLU A 182 -20.99 10.36 25.51
CA GLU A 182 -22.27 9.65 25.56
C GLU A 182 -22.98 9.66 24.20
N GLU A 183 -23.03 10.83 23.54
CA GLU A 183 -23.65 11.01 22.22
C GLU A 183 -22.89 10.23 21.14
N ALA A 184 -21.56 10.35 21.13
CA ALA A 184 -20.71 9.62 20.20
C ALA A 184 -20.84 8.09 20.35
N LEU A 185 -20.96 7.60 21.58
CA LEU A 185 -21.14 6.19 21.89
C LEU A 185 -22.52 5.70 21.44
N GLU A 186 -23.58 6.44 21.74
CA GLU A 186 -24.95 6.09 21.37
C GLU A 186 -25.09 6.00 19.84
N ASP A 187 -24.62 7.00 19.11
CA ASP A 187 -24.64 7.03 17.64
C ASP A 187 -23.86 5.86 17.02
N SER A 188 -22.67 5.59 17.57
CA SER A 188 -21.82 4.50 17.09
C SER A 188 -22.47 3.15 17.37
N ALA A 189 -22.98 2.93 18.58
CA ALA A 189 -23.65 1.71 18.97
C ALA A 189 -24.87 1.44 18.10
N LYS A 190 -25.72 2.45 17.87
CA LYS A 190 -26.89 2.35 16.98
C LYS A 190 -26.49 1.99 15.55
N THR A 191 -25.39 2.55 15.05
CA THR A 191 -24.87 2.21 13.72
C THR A 191 -24.47 0.73 13.65
N TYR A 192 -23.71 0.22 14.63
CA TYR A 192 -23.31 -1.19 14.66
C TYR A 192 -24.45 -2.15 14.95
N GLU A 193 -25.43 -1.76 15.75
CA GLU A 193 -26.63 -2.56 16.01
C GLU A 193 -27.41 -2.79 14.71
N ASN A 194 -27.60 -1.75 13.90
CA ASN A 194 -28.22 -1.88 12.58
C ASN A 194 -27.45 -2.86 11.68
N LEU A 195 -26.12 -2.73 11.62
CA LEU A 195 -25.27 -3.65 10.83
C LEU A 195 -25.36 -5.09 11.33
N LEU A 196 -25.39 -5.28 12.65
CA LEU A 196 -25.55 -6.60 13.27
C LEU A 196 -26.91 -7.21 12.93
N ASN A 197 -27.97 -6.43 12.95
CA ASN A 197 -29.31 -6.90 12.60
C ASN A 197 -29.37 -7.34 11.13
N THR A 198 -28.79 -6.58 10.21
CA THR A 198 -28.65 -7.00 8.81
C THR A 198 -27.84 -8.29 8.66
N CYS A 199 -26.79 -8.48 9.45
CA CYS A 199 -26.04 -9.74 9.46
C CYS A 199 -26.87 -10.92 9.99
N ARG A 200 -27.68 -10.69 11.04
CA ARG A 200 -28.54 -11.72 11.64
C ARG A 200 -29.60 -12.21 10.67
N GLU A 201 -30.22 -11.30 9.92
CA GLU A 201 -31.19 -11.65 8.88
C GLU A 201 -30.61 -12.54 7.78
N ARG A 202 -29.29 -12.49 7.57
CA ARG A 202 -28.57 -13.26 6.54
C ARG A 202 -27.58 -14.28 7.13
N ILE A 203 -27.74 -14.65 8.39
CA ILE A 203 -26.76 -15.48 9.10
C ILE A 203 -26.61 -16.86 8.46
N GLU A 204 -27.69 -17.45 7.95
CA GLU A 204 -27.67 -18.75 7.26
C GLU A 204 -26.85 -18.71 5.96
N GLU A 205 -27.02 -17.65 5.15
CA GLU A 205 -26.23 -17.45 3.93
C GLU A 205 -24.74 -17.31 4.26
N ILE A 206 -24.42 -16.48 5.27
CA ILE A 206 -23.03 -16.23 5.70
C ILE A 206 -22.39 -17.52 6.20
N THR A 207 -23.07 -18.24 7.11
CA THR A 207 -22.53 -19.47 7.70
C THR A 207 -22.34 -20.58 6.68
N THR A 208 -23.27 -20.74 5.74
CA THR A 208 -23.16 -21.72 4.63
C THR A 208 -21.94 -21.43 3.77
N SER A 209 -21.80 -20.18 3.32
CA SER A 209 -20.66 -19.73 2.49
C SER A 209 -19.30 -19.92 3.18
N LEU A 210 -19.24 -19.71 4.50
CA LEU A 210 -18.03 -19.95 5.29
C LEU A 210 -17.73 -21.44 5.48
N ALA A 211 -18.76 -22.25 5.74
CA ALA A 211 -18.62 -23.70 5.91
C ALA A 211 -18.03 -24.37 4.66
N GLU A 212 -18.44 -23.93 3.47
CA GLU A 212 -17.90 -24.41 2.19
C GLU A 212 -16.44 -24.00 1.95
N ALA A 213 -16.00 -22.87 2.50
CA ALA A 213 -14.66 -22.35 2.33
C ALA A 213 -13.61 -23.07 3.20
N ILE A 214 -14.00 -23.60 4.37
CA ILE A 214 -13.09 -24.28 5.32
C ILE A 214 -12.41 -25.52 4.69
N PRO A 215 -13.12 -26.46 4.05
CA PRO A 215 -12.49 -27.60 3.37
C PRO A 215 -11.54 -27.18 2.25
N GLN A 216 -11.88 -26.12 1.50
CA GLN A 216 -11.03 -25.61 0.41
C GLN A 216 -9.70 -25.07 0.94
N GLN A 217 -9.75 -24.38 2.08
CA GLN A 217 -8.56 -23.90 2.78
C GLN A 217 -7.67 -25.05 3.29
N ALA A 218 -8.26 -26.13 3.81
CA ALA A 218 -7.52 -27.32 4.24
C ALA A 218 -6.81 -28.03 3.07
N ARG A 219 -7.45 -28.10 1.89
CA ARG A 219 -6.87 -28.65 0.65
C ARG A 219 -5.69 -27.84 0.13
N GLN A 220 -5.75 -26.51 0.24
CA GLN A 220 -4.63 -25.63 -0.16
C GLN A 220 -3.41 -25.78 0.76
N LYS A 221 -3.61 -26.08 2.05
CA LYS A 221 -2.50 -26.36 2.98
C LYS A 221 -1.81 -27.69 2.71
N THR A 222 -2.53 -28.71 2.24
CA THR A 222 -2.00 -30.05 1.94
C THR A 222 -1.34 -30.14 0.56
N GLY A 223 -1.82 -29.38 -0.44
CA GLY A 223 -1.22 -29.33 -1.78
C GLY A 223 0.14 -28.60 -1.87
N GLY A 224 0.56 -27.90 -0.81
CA GLY A 224 1.84 -27.17 -0.75
C GLY A 224 3.07 -28.03 -0.45
N TYR A 225 2.89 -29.31 -0.09
CA TYR A 225 3.97 -30.23 0.31
C TYR A 225 4.47 -31.16 -0.81
N SER A 226 3.99 -31.03 -2.05
CA SER A 226 4.45 -31.85 -3.18
C SER A 226 5.04 -30.99 -4.29
N LYS A 227 6.34 -30.72 -4.20
CA LYS A 227 7.31 -30.52 -5.31
C LYS A 227 8.59 -29.91 -4.73
N ASN A 228 9.45 -30.77 -4.22
CA ASN A 228 10.91 -30.61 -4.19
C ASN A 228 11.47 -32.03 -4.20
N ALA A 229 11.60 -32.58 -5.40
CA ALA A 229 12.45 -33.70 -5.76
C ALA A 229 13.19 -33.27 -7.04
#